data_AF-A0AAU9NB50-F1
#
_entry.id   AF-A0AAU9NB50-F1
#
_cell.length_a   1.000
_cell.length_b   1.000
_cell.length_c   1.000
_cell.angle_alpha   90.00
_cell.angle_beta   90.00
_cell.angle_gamma   90.00
#
_symmetry.space_group_name_H-M   'P 1'
#
loop_
_entity.id
_entity.type
_entity.pdbx_description
1 polymer ?
#
loop_
_entity_poly.entity_id
_entity_poly.type
_entity_poly.pdbx_seq_one_letter_code
_entity_poly.pdbx_strand_id
1 'polypeptide(L)'
;MECQRVTEQIAYPVFYDVDPSEVRKQLGPVGEAFARHNNKEEVRKWREALKDAACLAGWDLRNTADGHEAKLINKIVEDISLELRHINLKIDDNLVGMESRIKDIVSSLEMGV
;
A
#
# COMPACT_ATOMS: atom_id res chain seq x y z
N MET A 1 2.36 -10.34 5.41
CA MET A 1 3.69 -9.74 5.19
C MET A 1 4.69 -10.69 4.55
N GLU A 2 4.62 -12.00 4.83
CA GLU A 2 5.52 -12.97 4.18
C GLU A 2 5.41 -12.98 2.65
N CYS A 3 4.20 -13.02 2.09
CA CYS A 3 4.03 -12.92 0.63
C CYS A 3 4.57 -11.61 0.06
N GLN A 4 4.37 -10.48 0.74
CA GLN A 4 4.95 -9.20 0.30
C GLN A 4 6.49 -9.27 0.23
N ARG A 5 7.14 -9.96 1.19
CA ARG A 5 8.60 -10.09 1.23
C ARG A 5 9.16 -11.14 0.26
N VAL A 6 8.42 -12.21 -0.01
CA VAL A 6 8.92 -13.38 -0.75
C VAL A 6 8.42 -13.40 -2.20
N THR A 7 7.17 -13.01 -2.42
CA THR A 7 6.50 -13.09 -3.73
C THR A 7 6.23 -11.72 -4.33
N GLU A 8 6.79 -10.65 -3.75
CA GLU A 8 6.64 -9.25 -4.18
C GLU A 8 5.17 -8.81 -4.34
N GLN A 9 4.25 -9.48 -3.64
CA GLN A 9 2.84 -9.12 -3.66
C GLN A 9 2.64 -7.75 -3.04
N ILE A 10 1.96 -6.86 -3.75
CA ILE A 10 1.63 -5.54 -3.25
C ILE A 10 0.52 -5.66 -2.20
N ALA A 11 0.69 -4.99 -1.06
CA ALA A 11 -0.29 -4.92 0.00
C ALA A 11 -0.60 -3.45 0.31
N TYR A 12 -1.88 -3.15 0.51
CA TYR A 12 -2.34 -1.81 0.86
C TYR A 12 -3.13 -1.85 2.18
N PRO A 13 -2.61 -1.26 3.28
CA PRO A 13 -3.35 -1.17 4.52
C PRO A 13 -4.50 -0.16 4.40
N VAL A 14 -5.63 -0.49 5.03
CA VAL A 14 -6.77 0.41 5.22
C VAL A 14 -7.01 0.59 6.71
N PHE A 15 -6.85 1.81 7.20
CA PHE A 15 -7.04 2.17 8.61
C PHE A 15 -8.43 2.75 8.80
N TYR A 16 -9.33 1.92 9.34
CA TYR A 16 -10.72 2.26 9.58
C TYR A 16 -10.91 2.75 11.02
N ASP A 17 -11.18 4.05 11.16
CA ASP A 17 -11.38 4.75 12.44
C ASP A 17 -10.30 4.45 13.50
N VAL A 18 -9.07 4.27 13.04
CA VAL A 18 -7.89 4.06 13.88
C VAL A 18 -6.74 4.89 13.33
N ASP A 19 -5.96 5.51 14.21
CA ASP A 19 -4.76 6.23 13.80
C ASP A 19 -3.67 5.22 13.36
N PRO A 20 -3.11 5.34 12.14
CA PRO A 20 -2.07 4.44 11.66
C PRO A 20 -0.86 4.34 12.61
N SER A 21 -0.55 5.40 13.34
CA SER A 21 0.54 5.44 14.31
C SER A 21 0.27 4.60 15.56
N GLU A 22 -0.99 4.45 15.99
CA GLU A 22 -1.36 3.54 17.08
C GLU A 22 -1.11 2.09 16.69
N VAL A 23 -1.47 1.71 15.47
CA VAL A 23 -1.22 0.38 14.91
C VAL A 23 0.28 0.12 14.76
N ARG A 24 1.00 1.09 14.17
CA ARG A 24 2.45 0.99 13.94
C ARG A 24 3.26 0.89 15.23
N LYS A 25 2.91 1.70 16.24
CA LYS A 25 3.60 1.73 17.54
C LYS A 25 3.02 0.71 18.53
N GLN A 26 1.90 0.07 18.19
CA GLN A 26 1.18 -0.91 19.01
C GLN A 26 0.84 -0.35 20.39
N LEU A 27 0.27 0.85 20.38
CA LEU A 27 -0.18 1.58 21.57
C LEU A 27 -1.68 1.36 21.82
N GLY A 28 -2.15 1.80 22.98
CA GLY A 28 -3.58 1.77 23.33
C GLY A 28 -4.19 0.37 23.18
N PRO A 29 -5.40 0.26 22.60
CA PRO A 29 -6.10 -1.02 22.44
C PRO A 29 -5.30 -2.10 21.71
N VAL A 30 -4.47 -1.71 20.73
CA VAL A 30 -3.62 -2.66 19.97
C VAL A 30 -2.56 -3.28 20.89
N GLY A 31 -1.90 -2.45 21.71
CA GLY A 31 -0.92 -2.89 22.69
C GLY A 31 -1.52 -3.79 23.76
N GLU A 32 -2.69 -3.40 24.28
CA GLU A 32 -3.45 -4.17 25.29
C GLU A 32 -3.90 -5.54 24.75
N ALA A 33 -4.35 -5.59 23.49
CA ALA A 33 -4.71 -6.85 22.85
C ALA A 33 -3.53 -7.82 22.82
N PHE A 34 -2.34 -7.35 22.44
CA PHE A 34 -1.13 -8.18 22.47
C PHE A 34 -0.71 -8.59 23.88
N ALA A 35 -0.93 -7.75 24.90
CA ALA A 35 -0.59 -8.06 26.29
C ALA A 35 -1.44 -9.20 26.88
N ARG A 36 -2.65 -9.41 26.36
CA ARG A 36 -3.55 -10.50 26.78
C ARG A 36 -3.18 -11.88 26.22
N HIS A 37 -2.28 -11.94 25.24
CA HIS A 37 -1.85 -13.20 24.63
C HIS A 37 -0.62 -13.78 25.33
N ASN A 38 -0.71 -15.06 25.73
CA ASN A 38 0.35 -15.74 26.48
C ASN A 38 1.48 -16.29 25.60
N ASN A 39 1.21 -16.53 24.31
CA ASN A 39 2.21 -17.10 23.40
C ASN A 39 3.18 -16.02 22.89
N LYS A 40 4.35 -15.93 23.52
CA LYS A 40 5.36 -14.92 23.20
C LYS A 40 5.89 -15.01 21.77
N GLU A 41 5.98 -16.21 21.19
CA GLU A 41 6.51 -16.39 19.84
C GLU A 41 5.52 -15.89 18.78
N GLU A 42 4.25 -16.25 18.92
CA GLU A 42 3.18 -15.76 18.05
C GLU A 42 3.02 -14.24 18.16
N VAL A 43 3.00 -13.72 19.39
CA VAL A 43 2.93 -12.28 19.63
C VAL A 43 4.08 -11.55 18.95
N ARG A 44 5.32 -12.07 19.03
CA ARG A 44 6.47 -11.47 18.33
C ARG A 44 6.23 -11.38 16.83
N LYS A 45 5.81 -12.49 16.20
CA LYS A 45 5.54 -12.55 14.75
C LYS A 45 4.42 -11.59 14.33
N TRP A 46 3.35 -11.52 15.10
CA TRP A 46 2.23 -10.60 14.81
C TRP A 46 2.59 -9.14 15.00
N ARG A 47 3.38 -8.81 16.04
CA ARG A 47 3.88 -7.44 16.25
C ARG A 47 4.76 -6.99 15.09
N GLU A 48 5.65 -7.84 14.60
CA GLU A 48 6.47 -7.54 13.42
C GLU A 48 5.59 -7.35 12.18
N ALA A 49 4.68 -8.29 11.92
CA ALA A 49 3.79 -8.21 10.76
C ALA A 49 2.91 -6.95 10.76
N LEU A 50 2.36 -6.58 11.92
CA LEU A 50 1.48 -5.41 12.03
C LEU A 50 2.26 -4.09 11.91
N LYS A 51 3.48 -4.04 12.47
CA LYS A 51 4.38 -2.90 12.29
C LYS A 51 4.76 -2.72 10.83
N ASP A 52 5.16 -3.80 10.15
CA ASP A 52 5.53 -3.77 8.73
C ASP A 52 4.33 -3.30 7.88
N ALA A 53 3.14 -3.87 8.12
CA ALA A 53 1.92 -3.51 7.40
C ALA A 53 1.57 -2.02 7.59
N ALA A 54 1.73 -1.52 8.82
CA ALA A 54 1.41 -0.13 9.15
C ALA A 54 2.46 0.89 8.68
N CYS A 55 3.60 0.43 8.17
CA CYS A 55 4.61 1.27 7.51
C CYS A 55 4.36 1.40 6.00
N LEU A 56 3.44 0.63 5.42
CA LEU A 56 3.11 0.74 4.00
C LEU A 56 2.25 1.96 3.72
N ALA A 57 2.36 2.48 2.50
CA ALA A 57 1.42 3.47 1.99
C ALA A 57 0.03 2.82 1.84
N GLY A 58 -0.99 3.51 2.32
CA GLY A 58 -2.38 3.06 2.27
C GLY A 58 -3.31 4.20 2.61
N TRP A 59 -4.53 3.88 3.02
CA TRP A 59 -5.56 4.88 3.28
C TRP A 59 -6.01 4.84 4.72
N ASP A 60 -6.15 6.01 5.33
CA ASP A 60 -6.86 6.16 6.60
C ASP A 60 -8.14 6.96 6.41
N LEU A 61 -9.21 6.55 7.10
CA LEU A 61 -10.56 7.10 6.91
C LEU A 61 -10.65 8.60 7.21
N ARG A 62 -9.89 9.09 8.20
CA ARG A 62 -9.98 10.46 8.68
C ARG A 62 -9.28 11.43 7.74
N ASN A 63 -8.06 11.14 7.31
CA ASN A 63 -7.25 12.02 6.46
C ASN A 63 -7.57 11.85 4.97
N THR A 64 -7.99 10.65 4.52
CA THR A 64 -8.29 10.41 3.11
C THR A 64 -9.67 10.95 2.71
N ALA A 65 -10.64 10.85 3.61
CA ALA A 65 -12.05 11.02 3.27
C ALA A 65 -12.85 11.85 4.29
N ASP A 66 -12.18 12.52 5.24
CA ASP A 66 -12.81 13.30 6.31
C ASP A 66 -13.85 12.49 7.10
N GLY A 67 -13.62 11.17 7.28
CA GLY A 67 -14.59 10.28 7.95
C GLY A 67 -15.70 9.72 7.06
N HIS A 68 -15.77 10.07 5.77
CA HIS A 68 -16.84 9.62 4.88
C HIS A 68 -16.49 8.28 4.23
N GLU A 69 -17.08 7.19 4.73
CA GLU A 69 -16.79 5.83 4.27
C GLU A 69 -17.02 5.64 2.76
N ALA A 70 -18.13 6.14 2.23
CA ALA A 70 -18.43 6.01 0.80
C ALA A 70 -17.37 6.70 -0.08
N LYS A 71 -16.82 7.84 0.36
CA LYS A 71 -15.74 8.54 -0.36
C LYS A 71 -14.45 7.72 -0.31
N LEU A 72 -14.13 7.15 0.86
CA LEU A 72 -12.96 6.28 1.01
C LEU A 72 -13.05 5.06 0.09
N ILE A 73 -14.20 4.36 0.08
CA ILE A 73 -14.42 3.19 -0.76
C ILE A 73 -14.27 3.56 -2.24
N ASN A 74 -14.89 4.65 -2.68
CA ASN A 74 -14.78 5.10 -4.07
C ASN A 74 -13.32 5.41 -4.44
N LYS A 75 -12.57 6.07 -3.55
CA LYS A 75 -11.15 6.38 -3.76
C LYS A 75 -10.30 5.12 -3.87
N ILE A 76 -10.50 4.14 -2.99
CA ILE A 76 -9.79 2.86 -3.03
C ILE A 76 -10.09 2.13 -4.35
N VAL A 77 -11.37 2.07 -4.76
CA VAL A 77 -11.76 1.42 -6.02
C VAL A 77 -11.12 2.11 -7.21
N GLU A 78 -11.10 3.43 -7.25
CA GLU A 78 -10.45 4.22 -8.30
C GLU A 78 -8.94 3.95 -8.37
N ASP A 79 -8.24 4.08 -7.24
CA ASP A 79 -6.78 3.92 -7.16
C ASP A 79 -6.36 2.51 -7.55
N ILE A 80 -7.00 1.48 -6.98
CA ILE A 80 -6.69 0.08 -7.30
C ILE A 80 -7.03 -0.24 -8.76
N SER A 81 -8.11 0.32 -9.31
CA SER A 81 -8.46 0.11 -10.72
C SER A 81 -7.39 0.68 -11.66
N LEU A 82 -6.78 1.82 -11.31
CA LEU A 82 -5.69 2.42 -12.09
C LEU A 82 -4.40 1.60 -11.99
N GLU A 83 -4.03 1.17 -10.78
CA GLU A 83 -2.86 0.32 -10.53
C GLU A 83 -2.96 -1.01 -11.31
N LEU A 84 -4.14 -1.66 -11.29
CA LEU A 84 -4.37 -2.90 -12.02
C LEU A 84 -4.34 -2.73 -13.55
N ARG A 85 -4.65 -1.54 -14.08
CA ARG A 85 -4.50 -1.25 -15.52
C ARG A 85 -3.04 -1.20 -15.93
N HIS A 86 -2.16 -0.64 -15.09
CA HIS A 86 -0.72 -0.57 -15.34
C HIS A 86 -0.08 -1.96 -15.44
N ILE A 87 -0.51 -2.92 -14.61
CA ILE A 87 -0.01 -4.31 -14.65
C ILE A 87 -0.38 -5.01 -15.98
N ASN A 88 -1.47 -4.58 -16.63
CA ASN A 88 -1.91 -5.11 -17.93
C ASN A 88 -1.26 -4.43 -19.13
N LEU A 89 -0.51 -3.34 -18.95
CA LEU A 89 0.32 -2.74 -19.99
C LEU A 89 1.65 -3.49 -20.13
N LYS A 90 1.60 -4.83 -20.23
CA LYS A 90 2.64 -5.52 -20.99
C LYS A 90 2.59 -4.89 -22.36
N ILE A 91 3.60 -4.07 -22.66
CA ILE A 91 3.83 -3.52 -23.99
C ILE A 91 3.67 -4.71 -24.92
N ASP A 92 2.63 -4.69 -25.74
CA ASP A 92 2.43 -5.71 -26.75
C ASP A 92 3.73 -5.73 -27.57
N ASP A 93 4.42 -6.88 -27.59
CA ASP A 93 5.68 -7.06 -28.32
C ASP A 93 5.52 -6.74 -29.82
N ASN A 94 4.28 -6.61 -30.30
CA ASN A 94 3.93 -6.20 -31.65
C ASN A 94 3.88 -4.67 -31.87
N LEU A 95 4.08 -3.84 -30.84
CA LEU A 95 4.09 -2.37 -30.94
C LEU A 95 5.44 -1.87 -31.47
N VAL A 96 5.62 -1.95 -32.78
CA VAL A 96 6.81 -1.44 -33.47
C VAL A 96 6.90 0.09 -33.34
N GLY A 97 8.04 0.59 -32.86
CA GLY A 97 8.37 2.02 -32.81
C GLY A 97 7.95 2.76 -31.53
N MET A 98 7.24 2.10 -30.60
CA MET A 98 6.85 2.74 -29.34
C MET A 98 8.05 3.01 -28.42
N GLU A 99 9.03 2.11 -28.42
CA GLU A 99 10.29 2.28 -27.69
C GLU A 99 11.05 3.54 -28.12
N SER A 100 11.11 3.82 -29.44
CA SER A 100 11.75 5.04 -29.96
C SER A 100 11.05 6.32 -29.47
N ARG A 101 9.71 6.32 -29.45
CA ARG A 101 8.92 7.48 -28.99
C ARG A 101 9.03 7.70 -27.49
N ILE A 102 9.09 6.62 -26.71
CA ILE A 102 9.34 6.72 -25.26
C ILE A 102 10.72 7.30 -25.01
N LYS A 103 11.74 6.84 -25.74
CA LYS A 103 13.11 7.36 -25.63
C LYS A 103 13.19 8.86 -25.94
N ASP A 104 12.48 9.32 -26.97
CA ASP A 104 12.41 10.74 -27.32
C ASP A 104 11.74 11.57 -26.21
N ILE A 105 10.64 11.08 -25.62
CA ILE A 105 9.97 11.75 -24.50
C ILE A 105 10.88 11.82 -23.27
N VAL A 106 11.54 10.71 -22.90
CA VAL A 106 12.46 10.67 -21.75
C VAL A 106 13.62 11.66 -21.96
N SER A 107 14.24 11.68 -23.14
CA SER A 107 15.32 12.62 -23.44
C SER A 107 14.88 14.08 -23.40
N SER A 108 13.62 14.37 -23.76
CA SER A 108 13.05 15.72 -23.69
C SER A 108 12.78 16.17 -22.26
N LEU A 109 12.55 15.24 -21.33
CA LEU A 109 12.34 15.52 -19.91
C LEU A 109 13.66 15.68 -19.15
N GLU A 110 14.74 15.02 -19.57
CA GLU A 110 16.08 15.16 -18.99
C GLU A 110 16.76 16.50 -19.35
N MET A 111 16.29 17.19 -20.40
CA MET A 111 16.80 18.48 -20.83
C MET A 111 16.35 19.68 -19.95
N GLY A 112 15.62 19.43 -18.87
CA GLY A 112 15.24 20.42 -17.88
C GLY A 112 16.17 20.42 -16.65
N VAL A 113 17.44 20.78 -16.83
CA VAL A 113 18.38 21.16 -15.76
C VAL A 113 18.84 22.59 -16.00
#